data_AF-A0A6H5KEP4-F1
#
_entry.id   AF-A0A6H5KEP4-F1
#
_cell.length_a   1.000
_cell.length_b   1.000
_cell.length_c   1.000
_cell.angle_alpha   90.00
_cell.angle_beta   90.00
_cell.angle_gamma   90.00
#
_symmetry.space_group_name_H-M   'P 1'
#
loop_
_entity.id
_entity.type
_entity.pdbx_description
1 polymer ?
#
loop_
_entity_poly.entity_id
_entity_poly.type
_entity_poly.pdbx_seq_one_letter_code
_entity_poly.pdbx_strand_id
1 'polypeptide(L)' 'MAGDTETSVSGMLFADDIVGMLFADDFVGMSDTPEGLQLQIDAAKKFTDKWRLSANVQKSAVMVCNENKEGQVEHR' A
#
# COMPACT_ATOMS: atom_id res chain seq x y z
N MET A 1 -6.15 15.48 -28.24
CA MET A 1 -7.14 14.68 -27.50
C MET A 1 -6.35 13.66 -26.71
N ALA A 2 -5.94 14.03 -25.49
CA ALA A 2 -5.24 13.11 -24.60
C ALA A 2 -6.33 12.26 -23.93
N GLY A 3 -6.28 10.94 -24.14
CA GLY A 3 -7.23 10.02 -23.53
C GLY A 3 -6.92 9.89 -22.05
N ASP A 4 -7.90 10.24 -21.22
CA ASP A 4 -7.89 9.94 -19.80
C ASP A 4 -7.92 8.41 -19.66
N THR A 5 -6.77 7.80 -19.38
CA THR A 5 -6.71 6.42 -18.92
C THR A 5 -7.23 6.40 -17.49
N GLU A 6 -8.54 6.17 -17.33
CA GLU A 6 -9.15 5.74 -16.08
C GLU A 6 -8.52 4.40 -15.68
N THR A 7 -7.44 4.46 -14.93
CA THR A 7 -6.88 3.29 -14.26
C THR A 7 -7.80 3.03 -13.09
N SER A 8 -8.75 2.11 -13.25
CA SER A 8 -9.60 1.64 -12.16
C SER A 8 -8.71 0.93 -11.13
N VAL A 9 -8.20 1.68 -10.16
CA VAL A 9 -7.56 1.14 -8.98
C VAL A 9 -8.67 0.66 -8.05
N SER A 10 -8.83 -0.66 -7.91
CA SER A 10 -9.60 -1.25 -6.82
C SER A 10 -8.79 -1.12 -5.53
N GLY A 11 -8.62 0.12 -5.07
CA GLY A 11 -7.88 0.52 -3.88
C GLY A 11 -8.74 1.43 -3.03
N MET A 12 -8.71 1.22 -1.72
CA MET A 12 -9.49 2.03 -0.78
C MET A 12 -8.72 3.34 -0.52
N LEU A 13 -9.27 4.48 -0.95
CA LEU A 13 -8.68 5.80 -0.70
C LEU A 13 -8.86 6.17 0.79
N PHE A 14 -7.79 6.14 1.57
CA PHE A 14 -7.79 6.62 2.95
C PHE A 14 -7.29 8.06 2.99
N ALA A 15 -8.18 9.05 2.84
CA ALA A 15 -7.80 10.44 2.59
C ALA A 15 -7.01 10.61 1.27
N ASP A 16 -7.08 11.78 0.66
CA ASP A 16 -6.79 12.04 -0.76
C ASP A 16 -5.44 11.54 -1.33
N ASP A 17 -4.49 11.08 -0.52
CA ASP A 17 -3.13 10.68 -0.95
C ASP A 17 -2.68 9.26 -0.51
N ILE A 18 -3.57 8.42 0.05
CA ILE A 18 -3.19 7.04 0.43
C ILE A 18 -3.64 6.05 -0.64
N VAL A 19 -2.67 5.55 -1.41
CA VAL A 19 -2.86 4.41 -2.33
C VAL A 19 -2.49 3.12 -1.60
N GLY A 20 -3.47 2.23 -1.44
CA GLY A 20 -3.27 0.96 -0.76
C GLY A 20 -4.30 -0.10 -1.11
N MET A 21 -3.95 -1.35 -0.81
CA MET A 21 -4.83 -2.51 -0.95
C MET A 21 -5.22 -3.02 0.44
N LEU A 22 -6.48 -3.43 0.56
CA LEU A 22 -7.00 -4.09 1.74
C LEU A 22 -7.62 -5.41 1.35
N PHE A 23 -7.27 -6.46 2.08
CA PHE A 23 -7.90 -7.76 1.95
C PHE A 23 -8.08 -8.38 3.33
N ALA A 24 -9.33 -8.55 3.75
CA ALA A 24 -9.66 -8.98 5.11
C ALA A 24 -8.98 -8.10 6.18
N ASP A 25 -8.09 -8.67 6.99
CA ASP A 25 -7.29 -7.98 8.02
C ASP A 25 -5.91 -7.50 7.51
N ASP A 26 -5.50 -7.89 6.31
CA ASP A 26 -4.23 -7.49 5.72
C ASP A 26 -4.34 -6.14 5.00
N PHE A 27 -3.39 -5.24 5.30
CA PHE A 27 -3.24 -3.92 4.68
C PHE A 27 -1.88 -3.79 4.02
N VAL A 28 -1.88 -3.29 2.78
CA VAL A 28 -0.67 -2.94 2.03
C VAL A 28 -0.76 -1.48 1.62
N GLY A 29 0.15 -0.66 2.15
CA GLY A 29 0.32 0.74 1.76
C GLY A 29 1.54 0.94 0.87
N MET A 30 1.45 1.85 -0.10
CA MET A 30 2.54 2.18 -1.02
C MET A 30 2.80 3.69 -1.00
N SER A 31 4.07 4.08 -0.97
CA SER A 31 4.47 5.48 -1.05
C SER A 31 5.87 5.60 -1.65
N ASP A 32 6.11 6.68 -2.39
CA ASP A 32 7.41 7.00 -2.99
C ASP A 32 8.42 7.53 -1.96
N THR A 33 7.95 7.95 -0.78
CA THR A 33 8.79 8.49 0.29
C THR A 33 8.62 7.70 1.59
N PRO A 34 9.69 7.56 2.40
CA PRO A 34 9.59 6.95 3.73
C PRO A 34 8.60 7.69 4.64
N GLU A 35 8.54 9.02 4.55
CA GLU A 35 7.63 9.86 5.34
C GLU A 35 6.17 9.60 4.97
N GLY A 36 5.88 9.46 3.67
CA GLY A 36 4.56 9.10 3.19
C GLY A 36 4.13 7.71 3.65
N LEU A 37 5.04 6.73 3.62
CA LEU A 37 4.77 5.39 4.14
C LEU A 37 4.48 5.41 5.65
N GLN A 38 5.23 6.19 6.43
CA GLN A 38 5.00 6.30 7.87
C GLN A 38 3.64 6.95 8.19
N LEU A 39 3.23 7.98 7.42
CA LEU A 39 1.89 8.58 7.55
C LEU A 39 0.77 7.55 7.33
N GLN A 40 0.95 6.64 6.38
CA GLN A 40 -0.01 5.55 6.12
C GLN A 40 -0.06 4.54 7.28
N ILE A 41 1.10 4.16 7.83
CA ILE A 41 1.19 3.29 9.00
C ILE A 41 0.49 3.93 10.21
N ASP A 42 0.73 5.22 10.45
CA ASP A 42 0.12 5.95 11.56
C ASP A 42 -1.40 6.08 11.40
N ALA A 43 -1.89 6.28 10.17
CA ALA A 43 -3.31 6.29 9.86
C ALA A 43 -3.96 4.92 10.11
N ALA A 44 -3.33 3.83 9.66
CA ALA A 44 -3.79 2.46 9.90
C ALA A 44 -3.81 2.12 11.40
N LYS A 45 -2.79 2.55 12.15
CA LYS A 45 -2.74 2.43 13.61
C LYS A 45 -3.88 3.18 14.29
N LYS A 46 -4.09 4.46 13.94
CA LYS A 46 -5.19 5.26 14.48
C LYS A 46 -6.55 4.64 14.18
N PHE A 47 -6.73 4.07 12.99
CA PHE A 47 -7.95 3.36 12.62
C PHE A 47 -8.15 2.10 13.47
N THR A 48 -7.14 1.25 13.57
CA THR A 48 -7.21 0.01 14.36
C THR A 48 -7.44 0.29 15.85
N ASP A 49 -6.74 1.28 16.42
CA ASP A 49 -6.92 1.72 17.81
C ASP A 49 -8.36 2.18 18.10
N LYS A 50 -8.97 2.92 17.17
CA LYS A 50 -10.38 3.37 17.29
C LYS A 50 -11.34 2.18 17.45
N TRP A 51 -11.05 1.07 16.78
CA TRP A 51 -11.85 -0.15 16.82
C TRP A 51 -11.37 -1.17 17.87
N ARG A 52 -10.41 -0.79 18.72
CA ARG A 52 -9.77 -1.68 19.71
C ARG A 52 -9.13 -2.91 19.07
N LEU A 53 -8.66 -2.76 17.84
CA LEU A 53 -7.87 -3.75 17.10
C LEU A 53 -6.38 -3.43 17.29
N SER A 54 -5.52 -4.41 17.01
CA SER A 54 -4.08 -4.26 17.12
C SER A 54 -3.42 -4.79 15.85
N ALA A 55 -2.51 -4.00 15.26
CA ALA A 55 -1.71 -4.47 14.14
C ALA A 55 -0.70 -5.52 14.60
N ASN A 56 -0.53 -6.60 13.83
CA ASN A 56 0.45 -7.63 14.12
C ASN A 56 1.83 -7.26 13.56
N VAL A 57 2.58 -6.46 14.33
CA VAL A 57 3.90 -5.94 13.92
C VAL A 57 4.90 -7.06 13.58
N GLN A 58 4.81 -8.23 14.22
CA GLN A 58 5.70 -9.36 13.93
C GLN A 58 5.49 -9.94 12.53
N LYS A 59 4.30 -9.76 11.95
CA LYS A 59 3.96 -10.21 10.59
C LYS A 59 4.04 -9.08 9.55
N SER A 60 4.17 -7.83 9.99
CA SER A 60 4.30 -6.68 9.10
C SER A 60 5.73 -6.53 8.59
N ALA A 61 5.89 -6.12 7.34
CA ALA A 61 7.19 -5.86 6.73
C ALA A 61 7.15 -4.58 5.88
N VAL A 62 8.27 -3.86 5.86
CA VAL A 62 8.52 -2.75 4.93
C VAL A 62 9.36 -3.28 3.78
N MET A 63 8.89 -3.06 2.55
CA MET A 63 9.57 -3.49 1.32
C MET A 63 9.85 -2.28 0.44
N VAL A 64 11.06 -2.23 -0.14
CA VAL A 64 11.42 -1.25 -1.17
C VAL A 64 11.28 -1.92 -2.53
N CYS A 65 10.30 -1.48 -3.31
CA CYS A 65 10.11 -1.93 -4.69
C CYS A 65 11.04 -1.13 -5.61
N ASN A 66 12.10 -1.76 -6.12
CA ASN A 66 12.97 -1.17 -7.12
C ASN A 66 12.80 -1.89 -8.45
N GLU A 67 12.95 -1.18 -9.56
CA GLU A 67 13.02 -1.79 -10.89
C GLU A 67 14.34 -2.57 -11.02
N ASN A 68 14.34 -3.84 -10.65
CA ASN A 68 15.43 -4.72 -11.06
C ASN A 68 15.25 -5.03 -12.55
N LYS A 69 16.13 -4.50 -13.40
CA LYS A 69 16.25 -4.85 -14.83
C LYS A 69 16.77 -6.28 -15.07
N GLU A 70 16.40 -7.26 -14.26
CA GLU A 70 16.87 -8.64 -14.44
C GLU A 70 15.73 -9.64 -14.22
N GLY A 71 15.42 -10.37 -15.30
CA GLY A 71 14.60 -11.57 -15.27
C GLY A 71 13.27 -11.47 -16.02
N GLN A 72 13.31 -11.26 -17.33
CA GLN A 72 12.28 -11.85 -18.19
C GLN A 72 12.35 -13.36 -17.97
N VAL A 73 11.43 -13.92 -17.17
CA VAL A 73 11.35 -15.36 -16.98
C VAL A 73 10.70 -15.93 -18.25
N GLU A 74 11.54 -16.40 -19.16
CA GLU A 74 11.11 -17.12 -20.36
C GLU A 74 10.49 -18.46 -19.90
N HIS A 75 9.17 -18.59 -20.05
CA HIS A 75 8.48 -19.86 -19.85
C HIS A 75 8.83 -20.79 -21.01
N ARG A 76 9.63 -21.83 -20.73
CA ARG A 76 9.75 -23.01 -21.59
C ARG A 76 8.85 -24.13 -21.08
#